data_AF-A0A1V4ZFH6-F1
#
_entry.id   AF-A0A1V4ZFH6-F1
#
_cell.length_a   1.000
_cell.length_b   1.000
_cell.length_c   1.000
_cell.angle_alpha   90.00
_cell.angle_beta   90.00
_cell.angle_gamma   90.00
#
_symmetry.space_group_name_H-M   'P 1'
#
loop_
_entity.id
_entity.type
_entity.pdbx_description
1 polymer ?
#
loop_
_entity_poly.entity_id
_entity_poly.type
_entity_poly.pdbx_seq_one_letter_code
_entity_poly.pdbx_strand_id
1 'polypeptide(L)'
;MPLSRHHADQTIVGKLSGYLVSDAGILLVTALIMLAVYLLDAVTPLGEPVWLLYFIPLVLSFWSGRYFAIPTVFGVTVLFLVAGFYLSPQGIPVNIAILNRFTFFLLFFIAALLLWWARRRQIRRENL
;
A
#
# COMPACT_ATOMS: atom_id res chain seq x y z
N MET A 1 1.94 54.30 4.29
CA MET A 1 0.66 53.69 3.88
C MET A 1 0.90 52.20 3.68
N PRO A 2 0.21 51.30 4.40
CA PRO A 2 0.56 49.88 4.43
C PRO A 2 -0.20 49.11 3.35
N LEU A 3 0.47 48.17 2.67
CA LEU A 3 -0.20 47.11 1.92
C LEU A 3 0.36 45.76 2.38
N SER A 4 -0.04 45.38 3.58
CA SER A 4 -0.14 43.98 3.99
C SER A 4 -1.31 43.35 3.23
N ARG A 5 -1.04 42.39 2.33
CA ARG A 5 -2.03 41.42 1.81
C ARG A 5 -1.36 40.37 0.93
N HIS A 6 -0.83 39.31 1.53
CA HIS A 6 -0.51 38.04 0.85
C HIS A 6 -0.49 36.86 1.85
N HIS A 7 -1.55 36.69 2.64
CA HIS A 7 -1.66 35.61 3.66
C HIS A 7 -2.98 34.82 3.60
N ALA A 8 -3.68 34.80 2.47
CA ALA A 8 -5.02 34.18 2.40
C ALA A 8 -5.08 32.82 1.68
N ASP A 9 -4.10 32.48 0.84
CA ASP A 9 -4.24 31.35 -0.11
C ASP A 9 -3.44 30.08 0.26
N GLN A 10 -3.13 29.91 1.55
CA GLN A 10 -2.46 28.69 2.08
C GLN A 10 -3.36 27.82 2.97
N THR A 11 -4.65 28.13 3.07
CA THR A 11 -5.46 27.71 4.23
C THR A 11 -6.19 26.38 4.07
N ILE A 12 -6.43 25.91 2.84
CA ILE A 12 -7.17 24.66 2.59
C ILE A 12 -6.24 23.55 2.09
N VAL A 13 -5.45 23.81 1.05
CA VAL A 13 -4.51 22.83 0.48
C VAL A 13 -3.43 22.44 1.51
N GLY A 14 -2.89 23.42 2.25
CA GLY A 14 -1.89 23.17 3.30
C GLY A 14 -2.44 22.40 4.50
N LYS A 15 -3.73 22.60 4.85
CA LYS A 15 -4.39 21.82 5.90
C LYS A 15 -4.66 20.39 5.46
N LEU A 16 -5.19 20.21 4.25
CA LEU A 16 -5.45 18.89 3.67
C LEU A 16 -4.15 18.09 3.51
N SER A 17 -3.06 18.72 3.06
CA SER A 17 -1.74 18.07 3.02
C SER A 17 -1.24 17.69 4.40
N GLY A 18 -1.44 18.54 5.42
CA GLY A 18 -1.10 18.22 6.80
C GLY A 18 -1.84 16.99 7.34
N TYR A 19 -3.14 16.85 7.02
CA TYR A 19 -3.91 15.66 7.38
C TYR A 19 -3.48 14.42 6.61
N LEU A 20 -3.20 14.53 5.32
CA LEU A 20 -2.75 13.40 4.48
C LEU A 20 -1.35 12.89 4.86
N VAL A 21 -0.45 13.80 5.28
CA VAL A 21 0.91 13.47 5.73
C VAL A 21 0.94 12.95 7.17
N SER A 22 -0.17 13.07 7.92
CA SER A 22 -0.29 12.43 9.23
C SER A 22 -0.29 10.90 9.11
N ASP A 23 0.17 10.19 10.14
CA ASP A 23 0.14 8.72 10.18
C ASP A 23 -1.25 8.14 9.90
N ALA A 24 -2.29 8.79 10.42
CA ALA A 24 -3.67 8.39 10.18
C ALA A 24 -4.08 8.62 8.72
N GLY A 25 -3.67 9.74 8.12
CA GLY A 25 -3.89 10.04 6.71
C GLY A 25 -3.20 9.05 5.79
N ILE A 26 -1.92 8.76 6.03
CA ILE A 26 -1.14 7.78 5.26
C ILE A 26 -1.81 6.42 5.30
N LEU A 27 -2.25 5.97 6.49
CA LEU A 27 -2.93 4.68 6.62
C LEU A 27 -4.31 4.66 5.98
N LEU A 28 -5.08 5.75 6.06
CA LEU A 28 -6.36 5.87 5.40
C LEU A 28 -6.19 5.77 3.87
N VAL A 29 -5.25 6.54 3.31
CA VAL A 29 -4.93 6.49 1.88
C VAL A 29 -4.44 5.11 1.46
N THR A 30 -3.58 4.49 2.27
CA THR A 30 -3.11 3.11 2.05
C THR A 30 -4.27 2.15 1.99
N ALA A 31 -5.19 2.19 2.95
CA ALA A 31 -6.36 1.31 2.99
C ALA A 31 -7.31 1.51 1.80
N LEU A 32 -7.54 2.76 1.38
CA LEU A 32 -8.35 3.08 0.20
C LEU A 32 -7.71 2.54 -1.08
N ILE A 33 -6.40 2.70 -1.24
CA ILE A 33 -5.66 2.15 -2.39
C ILE A 33 -5.71 0.63 -2.37
N MET A 34 -5.50 -0.02 -1.22
CA MET A 34 -5.61 -1.48 -1.10
C MET A 34 -6.99 -1.98 -1.53
N LEU A 35 -8.06 -1.31 -1.08
CA LEU A 35 -9.43 -1.66 -1.47
C LEU A 35 -9.64 -1.49 -2.97
N ALA A 36 -9.19 -0.38 -3.55
CA ALA A 36 -9.30 -0.14 -4.99
C ALA A 36 -8.55 -1.19 -5.81
N VAL A 37 -7.31 -1.52 -5.43
CA VAL A 37 -6.52 -2.56 -6.10
C VAL A 37 -7.18 -3.92 -5.98
N TYR A 38 -7.74 -4.26 -4.82
CA TYR A 38 -8.47 -5.51 -4.64
C TYR A 38 -9.71 -5.61 -5.52
N LEU A 39 -10.50 -4.53 -5.62
CA LEU A 39 -11.66 -4.52 -6.51
C LEU A 39 -11.25 -4.70 -7.98
N LEU A 40 -10.15 -4.08 -8.41
CA LEU A 40 -9.60 -4.28 -9.74
C LEU A 40 -9.12 -5.71 -9.96
N ASP A 41 -8.38 -6.28 -9.01
CA ASP A 41 -7.87 -7.66 -9.07
C ASP A 41 -9.03 -8.68 -9.14
N ALA A 42 -10.11 -8.44 -8.40
CA ALA A 42 -11.29 -9.30 -8.40
C ALA A 42 -12.08 -9.31 -9.71
N VAL A 43 -12.05 -8.23 -10.50
CA VAL A 43 -12.74 -8.18 -11.81
C VAL A 43 -11.83 -8.50 -12.98
N THR A 44 -10.51 -8.47 -12.79
CA THR A 44 -9.55 -8.74 -13.85
C THR A 44 -9.33 -10.26 -13.99
N PRO A 45 -9.29 -10.81 -15.22
CA PRO A 45 -8.99 -12.22 -15.42
C PRO A 45 -7.65 -12.65 -14.81
N LEU A 46 -7.61 -13.87 -14.28
CA LEU A 46 -6.38 -14.49 -13.83
C LEU A 46 -5.33 -14.50 -14.95
N GLY A 47 -4.12 -14.02 -14.64
CA GLY A 47 -3.00 -13.94 -15.59
C GLY A 47 -2.48 -12.52 -15.81
N GLU A 48 -3.32 -11.51 -15.62
CA GLU A 48 -2.93 -10.11 -15.75
C GLU A 48 -2.09 -9.61 -14.56
N PRO A 49 -1.12 -8.71 -14.78
CA PRO A 49 -0.19 -8.25 -13.76
C PRO A 49 -0.76 -7.17 -12.82
N VAL A 50 -2.08 -7.18 -12.56
CA VAL A 50 -2.74 -6.22 -11.65
C VAL A 50 -2.20 -6.32 -10.23
N TRP A 51 -1.69 -7.50 -9.86
CA TRP A 51 -1.03 -7.74 -8.59
C TRP A 51 0.18 -6.82 -8.34
N LEU A 52 0.81 -6.25 -9.37
CA LEU A 52 1.88 -5.26 -9.21
C LEU A 52 1.40 -4.00 -8.47
N LEU A 53 0.11 -3.67 -8.55
CA LEU A 53 -0.43 -2.48 -7.89
C LEU A 53 -0.44 -2.60 -6.37
N TYR A 54 -0.39 -3.81 -5.80
CA TYR A 54 -0.30 -4.01 -4.35
C TYR A 54 1.05 -3.54 -3.77
N PHE A 55 2.09 -3.33 -4.59
CA PHE A 55 3.33 -2.73 -4.11
C PHE A 55 3.17 -1.27 -3.71
N ILE A 56 2.19 -0.56 -4.27
CA ILE A 56 1.91 0.85 -3.94
C ILE A 56 1.54 1.00 -2.45
N PRO A 57 0.49 0.32 -1.92
CA PRO A 57 0.17 0.42 -0.51
C PRO A 57 1.26 -0.15 0.40
N LEU A 58 2.04 -1.13 -0.07
CA LEU A 58 3.19 -1.63 0.69
C LEU A 58 4.27 -0.56 0.88
N VAL A 59 4.62 0.18 -0.17
CA VAL A 59 5.58 1.29 -0.08
C VAL A 59 4.99 2.43 0.75
N LEU A 60 3.70 2.76 0.61
CA LEU A 60 3.05 3.78 1.44
C LEU A 60 3.09 3.43 2.94
N SER A 61 2.94 2.15 3.27
CA SER A 61 3.04 1.68 4.66
C SER A 61 4.42 1.91 5.28
N PHE A 62 5.48 2.01 4.46
CA PHE A 62 6.83 2.32 4.93
C PHE A 62 6.97 3.78 5.39
N TRP A 63 6.19 4.72 4.82
CA TRP A 63 6.20 6.12 5.24
C TRP A 63 5.35 6.40 6.48
N SER A 64 4.45 5.49 6.87
CA SER A 64 3.71 5.61 8.12
C SER A 64 4.66 5.55 9.33
N GLY A 65 4.49 6.44 10.31
CA GLY A 65 5.18 6.44 11.61
C GLY A 65 4.99 5.16 12.42
N ARG A 66 3.90 4.42 12.18
CA ARG A 66 3.54 3.22 12.95
C ARG A 66 4.40 2.02 12.58
N TYR A 67 5.04 1.47 13.61
CA TYR A 67 5.88 0.27 13.49
C TYR A 67 5.17 -0.84 12.71
N PHE A 68 3.95 -1.24 13.11
CA PHE A 68 3.21 -2.37 12.53
C PHE A 68 2.54 -2.13 11.17
N ALA A 69 2.74 -0.98 10.51
CA ALA A 69 2.04 -0.68 9.25
C ALA A 69 2.34 -1.71 8.13
N ILE A 70 3.61 -2.01 7.89
CA ILE A 70 4.07 -2.95 6.85
C ILE A 70 3.49 -4.37 7.01
N PRO A 71 3.58 -5.05 8.18
CA PRO A 71 3.07 -6.41 8.35
C PRO A 71 1.55 -6.44 8.32
N THR A 72 0.87 -5.37 8.75
CA THR A 72 -0.59 -5.26 8.58
C THR A 72 -0.96 -5.21 7.10
N VAL A 73 -0.30 -4.35 6.31
CA VAL A 73 -0.55 -4.28 4.86
C VAL A 73 -0.22 -5.60 4.18
N PHE A 74 0.89 -6.24 4.56
CA PHE A 74 1.24 -7.57 4.06
C PHE A 74 0.15 -8.60 4.36
N GLY A 75 -0.28 -8.72 5.62
CA GLY A 75 -1.29 -9.70 6.03
C GLY A 75 -2.62 -9.49 5.31
N VAL A 76 -3.10 -8.25 5.21
CA VAL A 76 -4.33 -7.93 4.50
C VAL A 76 -4.21 -8.23 3.00
N THR A 77 -3.06 -7.92 2.38
CA THR A 77 -2.82 -8.25 0.96
C THR A 77 -2.84 -9.75 0.71
N VAL A 78 -2.30 -10.57 1.63
CA VAL A 78 -2.38 -12.03 1.53
C VAL A 78 -3.83 -12.52 1.57
N LEU A 79 -4.67 -11.94 2.44
CA LEU A 79 -6.10 -12.27 2.47
C LEU A 79 -6.79 -11.90 1.15
N PHE A 80 -6.47 -10.74 0.59
CA PHE A 80 -6.98 -10.31 -0.72
C PHE A 80 -6.50 -11.19 -1.86
N LEU A 81 -5.25 -11.67 -1.81
CA LEU A 81 -4.72 -12.60 -2.80
C LEU A 81 -5.48 -13.93 -2.81
N VAL A 82 -5.79 -14.45 -1.61
CA VAL A 82 -6.59 -15.67 -1.46
C VAL A 82 -8.01 -15.44 -1.95
N ALA A 83 -8.66 -14.34 -1.55
CA ALA A 83 -10.01 -14.01 -2.00
C ALA A 83 -10.09 -13.79 -3.52
N GLY A 84 -9.14 -13.04 -4.08
CA GLY A 84 -9.05 -12.78 -5.52
C GLY A 84 -8.88 -14.05 -6.34
N PHE A 85 -8.16 -15.07 -5.84
CA PHE A 85 -8.06 -16.35 -6.54
C PHE A 85 -9.42 -17.03 -6.79
N TYR A 86 -10.38 -16.88 -5.86
CA TYR A 86 -11.73 -17.46 -6.00
C TYR A 86 -12.72 -16.55 -6.73
N LEU A 87 -12.52 -15.23 -6.68
CA LEU A 87 -13.44 -14.24 -7.25
C LEU A 87 -13.09 -13.82 -8.69
N SER A 88 -11.79 -13.80 -9.04
CA SER A 88 -11.34 -13.37 -10.36
C SER A 88 -11.83 -14.32 -11.46
N PRO A 89 -12.27 -13.80 -12.62
CA PRO A 89 -12.59 -14.63 -13.78
C PRO A 89 -11.41 -15.49 -14.23
N GLN A 90 -11.69 -16.69 -14.73
CA GLN A 90 -10.64 -17.55 -15.29
C GLN A 90 -10.16 -16.99 -16.64
N GLY A 91 -8.89 -16.56 -16.70
CA GLY A 91 -8.24 -16.11 -17.95
C GLY A 91 -7.16 -17.07 -18.46
N ILE A 92 -6.59 -17.89 -17.58
CA ILE A 92 -5.51 -18.85 -17.86
C ILE A 92 -5.76 -20.18 -17.15
N PRO A 93 -5.09 -21.27 -17.54
CA PRO A 93 -5.15 -22.55 -16.81
C PRO A 93 -4.80 -22.41 -15.33
N VAL A 94 -5.55 -23.13 -14.48
CA VAL A 94 -5.47 -23.02 -13.01
C VAL A 94 -4.06 -23.26 -12.46
N ASN A 95 -3.32 -24.22 -13.03
CA ASN A 95 -1.94 -24.52 -12.64
C ASN A 95 -1.00 -23.32 -12.87
N ILE A 96 -1.18 -22.57 -13.97
CA ILE A 96 -0.39 -21.37 -14.26
C ILE A 96 -0.84 -20.21 -13.37
N ALA A 97 -2.14 -20.09 -13.08
CA ALA A 97 -2.66 -19.09 -12.14
C ALA A 97 -2.08 -19.27 -10.73
N ILE A 98 -2.01 -20.50 -10.23
CA ILE A 98 -1.41 -20.82 -8.93
C ILE A 98 0.06 -20.41 -8.92
N LEU A 99 0.82 -20.77 -9.96
CA LEU A 99 2.24 -20.42 -10.06
C LEU A 99 2.44 -18.90 -10.05
N ASN A 100 1.65 -18.16 -10.84
CA ASN A 100 1.72 -16.70 -10.91
C ASN A 100 1.42 -16.03 -9.56
N ARG A 101 0.34 -16.48 -8.88
CA ARG A 101 -0.05 -15.97 -7.56
C ARG A 101 1.01 -16.30 -6.50
N PHE A 102 1.65 -17.47 -6.59
CA PHE A 102 2.75 -17.85 -5.70
C PHE A 102 4.01 -17.02 -5.95
N THR A 103 4.37 -16.74 -7.21
CA THR A 103 5.47 -15.84 -7.56
C THR A 103 5.21 -14.44 -7.01
N PHE A 104 4.01 -13.90 -7.19
CA PHE A 104 3.62 -12.63 -6.58
C PHE A 104 3.77 -12.66 -5.06
N PHE A 105 3.23 -13.68 -4.39
CA PHE A 105 3.35 -13.84 -2.94
C PHE A 105 4.80 -13.80 -2.48
N LEU A 106 5.70 -14.53 -3.13
CA LEU A 106 7.12 -14.56 -2.79
C LEU A 106 7.80 -13.20 -2.97
N LEU A 107 7.58 -12.54 -4.11
CA LEU A 107 8.14 -11.20 -4.36
C LEU A 107 7.65 -10.18 -3.34
N PHE A 108 6.34 -10.21 -3.05
CA PHE A 108 5.71 -9.31 -2.10
C PHE A 108 6.17 -9.57 -0.67
N PHE A 109 6.34 -10.84 -0.28
CA PHE A 109 6.88 -11.24 1.02
C PHE A 109 8.31 -10.75 1.21
N ILE A 110 9.18 -10.95 0.21
CA ILE A 110 10.57 -10.47 0.26
C ILE A 110 10.59 -8.94 0.38
N ALA A 111 9.79 -8.22 -0.43
CA ALA A 111 9.71 -6.76 -0.35
C ALA A 111 9.23 -6.28 1.03
N ALA A 112 8.19 -6.90 1.58
CA ALA A 112 7.68 -6.59 2.91
C ALA A 112 8.73 -6.82 4.00
N LEU A 113 9.48 -7.94 3.92
CA LEU A 113 10.58 -8.23 4.84
C LEU A 113 11.70 -7.19 4.75
N LEU A 114 12.10 -6.80 3.54
CA LEU A 114 13.15 -5.80 3.31
C LEU A 114 12.75 -4.44 3.88
N LEU A 115 11.52 -3.98 3.58
CA LEU A 115 11.00 -2.71 4.10
C LEU A 115 10.87 -2.73 5.62
N TRP A 116 10.35 -3.82 6.18
CA TRP A 116 10.22 -4.00 7.63
C TRP A 116 11.59 -3.99 8.32
N TRP A 117 12.57 -4.65 7.73
CA TRP A 117 13.93 -4.68 8.25
C TRP A 117 14.62 -3.31 8.14
N ALA A 118 14.46 -2.61 7.02
CA ALA A 118 14.94 -1.24 6.85
C ALA A 118 14.33 -0.31 7.90
N ARG A 119 13.03 -0.45 8.18
CA ARG A 119 12.34 0.34 9.18
C ARG A 119 12.84 0.05 10.60
N ARG A 120 13.03 -1.22 10.95
CA ARG A 120 13.64 -1.62 12.24
C ARG A 120 15.02 -0.99 12.45
N ARG A 121 15.80 -0.86 11.38
CA ARG A 121 17.12 -0.22 11.42
C ARG A 121 17.04 1.29 11.65
N GLN A 122 16.09 1.98 11.02
CA GLN A 122 15.87 3.41 11.22
C GLN A 122 15.52 3.71 12.68
N ILE A 123 14.52 3.01 13.23
CA ILE A 123 14.08 3.18 14.63
C ILE A 123 15.23 2.91 15.60
N ARG A 124 16.07 1.89 15.33
CA ARG A 124 17.23 1.61 16.18
C ARG A 124 18.28 2.73 16.14
N ARG A 125 18.44 3.43 15.01
CA ARG A 125 19.39 4.54 14.86
C ARG A 125 18.91 5.82 15.53
N GLU A 126 17.61 6.07 15.54
CA GLU A 126 17.01 7.26 16.19
C GLU A 126 17.09 7.20 17.72
N ASN A 127 17.22 6.00 18.29
CA ASN A 127 17.31 5.76 19.75
C ASN A 127 18.75 5.69 20.29
N LEU A 128 19.77 5.91 19.45
CA LEU A 128 21.19 5.94 19.80
C LEU A 128 21.70 7.37 19.81
#